data_AF-A0A2L0NB54-F1
#
_entry.id   AF-A0A2L0NB54-F1
#
_cell.length_a   1.000
_cell.length_b   1.000
_cell.length_c   1.000
_cell.angle_alpha   90.00
_cell.angle_beta   90.00
_cell.angle_gamma   90.00
#
_symmetry.space_group_name_H-M   'P 1'
#
loop_
_entity.id
_entity.type
_entity.pdbx_description
1 polymer ?
#
loop_
_entity_poly.entity_id
_entity_poly.type
_entity_poly.pdbx_seq_one_letter_code
_entity_poly.pdbx_strand_id
1 'polypeptide(L)'
;MSHPPLPSTQSAVFAVEATAARHGREVRASHDIGRDQTFAGLVGADGAGAGGGDALDAVPHEALLEIAGRPAITVRLFVHDEAVVTVDDIAFDVPRDSVPAFLDSVWSGLVHVRQRTFPPSCTLIVTVPGDAPYREAVTYHQLSPWLAGLMR
;
A
#
# COMPACT_ATOMS: atom_id res chain seq x y z
N MET A 1 -1.30 13.50 -15.66
CA MET A 1 0.02 13.50 -16.35
C MET A 1 0.68 12.19 -15.94
N SER A 2 1.14 11.37 -16.88
CA SER A 2 1.69 10.05 -16.52
C SER A 2 2.91 10.21 -15.62
N HIS A 3 2.95 9.50 -14.50
CA HIS A 3 4.12 9.44 -13.63
C HIS A 3 5.31 8.80 -14.39
N PRO A 4 6.57 9.09 -13.99
CA PRO A 4 7.73 8.48 -14.62
C PRO A 4 7.66 6.96 -14.56
N PRO A 5 7.86 6.25 -15.69
CA PRO A 5 7.75 4.80 -15.71
C PRO A 5 8.86 4.16 -14.87
N LEU A 6 8.48 3.18 -14.05
CA LEU A 6 9.39 2.37 -13.24
C LEU A 6 9.45 1.00 -13.90
N PRO A 7 10.45 0.70 -14.74
CA PRO A 7 10.43 -0.48 -15.61
C PRO A 7 10.74 -1.81 -14.89
N SER A 8 11.11 -1.75 -13.61
CA SER A 8 11.44 -2.95 -12.82
C SER A 8 11.06 -2.75 -11.35
N THR A 9 10.87 -3.86 -10.64
CA THR A 9 10.66 -3.87 -9.18
C THR A 9 11.80 -3.17 -8.45
N GLN A 10 13.05 -3.39 -8.85
CA GLN A 10 14.21 -2.71 -8.26
C GLN A 10 14.15 -1.18 -8.46
N SER A 11 13.74 -0.71 -9.64
CA SER A 11 13.54 0.72 -9.88
C SER A 11 12.44 1.29 -8.98
N ALA A 12 11.36 0.54 -8.76
CA ALA A 12 10.28 0.95 -7.88
C ALA A 12 10.69 0.98 -6.40
N VAL A 13 11.44 -0.02 -5.93
CA VAL A 13 12.02 -0.04 -4.58
C VAL A 13 12.85 1.22 -4.34
N PHE A 14 13.79 1.53 -5.23
CA PHE A 14 14.63 2.72 -5.09
C PHE A 14 13.82 4.03 -5.11
N ALA A 15 12.78 4.11 -5.94
CA ALA A 15 11.91 5.29 -5.99
C ALA A 15 11.13 5.47 -4.67
N VAL A 16 10.64 4.38 -4.08
CA VAL A 16 9.95 4.40 -2.78
C VAL A 16 10.92 4.79 -1.66
N GLU A 17 12.11 4.18 -1.60
CA GLU A 17 13.14 4.52 -0.61
C GLU A 17 13.56 5.98 -0.71
N ALA A 18 13.79 6.49 -1.92
CA ALA A 18 14.14 7.90 -2.14
C ALA A 18 13.01 8.84 -1.69
N THR A 19 11.75 8.48 -1.94
CA THR A 19 10.59 9.25 -1.49
C THR A 19 10.50 9.24 0.03
N ALA A 20 10.63 8.08 0.66
CA ALA A 20 10.62 7.94 2.11
C ALA A 20 11.74 8.75 2.78
N ALA A 21 12.96 8.70 2.23
CA ALA A 21 14.10 9.46 2.72
C ALA A 21 13.85 10.99 2.66
N ARG A 22 13.21 11.50 1.60
CA ARG A 22 12.82 12.92 1.49
C ARG A 22 11.88 13.36 2.61
N HIS A 23 11.05 12.46 3.11
CA HIS A 23 10.11 12.70 4.21
C HIS A 23 10.64 12.25 5.58
N GLY A 24 11.92 11.87 5.68
CA GLY A 24 12.56 11.43 6.92
C GLY A 24 11.96 10.13 7.48
N ARG A 25 11.48 9.24 6.60
CA ARG A 25 10.88 7.96 6.98
C ARG A 25 11.90 6.83 6.83
N GLU A 26 11.90 5.94 7.81
CA GLU A 26 12.70 4.72 7.79
C GLU A 26 11.97 3.63 7.00
N VAL A 27 12.69 2.99 6.08
CA VAL A 27 12.17 1.91 5.23
C VAL A 27 12.91 0.63 5.54
N ARG A 28 12.16 -0.44 5.75
CA ARG A 28 12.66 -1.80 5.79
C ARG A 28 12.19 -2.52 4.55
N ALA A 29 13.10 -2.74 3.60
CA ALA A 29 12.82 -3.51 2.40
C ALA A 29 13.12 -5.00 2.65
N SER A 30 12.13 -5.84 2.40
CA SER A 30 12.28 -7.29 2.27
C SER A 30 12.10 -7.65 0.81
N HIS A 31 13.05 -8.39 0.27
CA HIS A 31 13.05 -8.82 -1.12
C HIS A 31 12.84 -10.33 -1.15
N ASP A 32 11.80 -10.77 -1.87
CA ASP A 32 11.66 -12.17 -2.28
C ASP A 32 12.29 -12.40 -3.66
N ILE A 33 13.16 -11.47 -4.09
CA ILE A 33 13.95 -11.52 -5.32
C ILE A 33 14.74 -12.84 -5.34
N GLY A 34 14.34 -13.77 -6.22
CA GLY A 34 15.03 -15.04 -6.41
C GLY A 34 14.33 -16.27 -5.83
N ARG A 35 13.09 -16.19 -5.34
CA ARG A 35 12.20 -17.37 -5.34
C ARG A 35 11.62 -17.60 -6.75
N ASP A 36 12.52 -17.84 -7.70
CA ASP A 36 12.24 -18.67 -8.87
C ASP A 36 12.02 -20.11 -8.37
N GLN A 37 10.95 -20.33 -7.61
CA GLN A 37 10.31 -21.64 -7.63
C GLN A 37 9.47 -21.63 -8.89
N THR A 38 10.14 -22.03 -9.97
CA THR A 38 9.51 -22.65 -11.13
C THR A 38 8.33 -23.46 -10.62
N PHE A 39 7.13 -23.14 -11.11
CA PHE A 39 5.89 -23.86 -10.86
C PHE A 39 6.13 -25.39 -10.88
N ALA A 40 6.32 -25.99 -9.70
CA ALA A 40 6.45 -27.43 -9.53
C ALA A 40 6.22 -27.82 -8.06
N GLY A 41 4.94 -27.86 -7.67
CA GLY A 41 4.48 -28.73 -6.58
C GLY A 41 4.39 -28.08 -5.20
N LEU A 42 3.16 -27.73 -4.81
CA LEU A 42 2.47 -28.16 -3.57
C LEU A 42 1.19 -27.35 -3.37
N VAL A 43 0.20 -27.56 -4.25
CA VAL A 43 -1.19 -27.34 -3.85
C VAL A 43 -1.63 -28.65 -3.20
N GLY A 44 -1.35 -28.78 -1.90
CA GLY A 44 -1.68 -29.96 -1.12
C GLY A 44 -0.84 -30.06 0.15
N ALA A 45 -1.16 -29.28 1.17
CA ALA A 45 -0.90 -29.66 2.56
C ALA A 45 -1.81 -28.85 3.49
N ASP A 46 -2.72 -29.58 4.12
CA ASP A 46 -3.70 -29.12 5.10
C ASP A 46 -3.03 -28.47 6.33
N GLY A 47 -3.63 -27.41 6.87
CA GLY A 47 -3.13 -26.79 8.10
C GLY A 47 -4.05 -25.69 8.62
N ALA A 48 -4.85 -26.03 9.64
CA ALA A 48 -5.90 -25.23 10.22
C ALA A 48 -5.44 -23.92 10.91
N GLY A 49 -6.26 -22.87 10.74
CA GLY A 49 -6.69 -21.97 11.82
C GLY A 49 -5.74 -20.86 12.27
N ALA A 50 -5.95 -19.63 11.77
CA ALA A 50 -5.84 -18.40 12.56
C ALA A 50 -6.61 -17.28 11.83
N GLY A 51 -7.51 -16.60 12.54
CA GLY A 51 -8.49 -15.68 11.95
C GLY A 51 -7.87 -14.41 11.35
N GLY A 52 -8.57 -13.87 10.34
CA GLY A 52 -8.45 -12.47 9.93
C GLY A 52 -7.19 -12.08 9.17
N GLY A 53 -6.54 -13.02 8.48
CA GLY A 53 -5.39 -12.77 7.60
C GLY A 53 -5.83 -12.46 6.16
N ASP A 54 -5.48 -11.25 5.74
CA ASP A 54 -5.66 -10.61 4.44
C ASP A 54 -5.48 -11.55 3.23
N ALA A 55 -6.47 -11.60 2.33
CA ALA A 55 -6.43 -12.40 1.11
C ALA A 55 -5.25 -12.04 0.20
N LEU A 56 -4.65 -10.85 0.39
CA LEU A 56 -3.45 -10.40 -0.30
C LEU A 56 -2.18 -11.10 0.19
N ASP A 57 -2.16 -11.68 1.40
CA ASP A 57 -0.97 -12.34 1.92
C ASP A 57 -0.65 -13.65 1.19
N ALA A 58 -1.66 -14.24 0.54
CA ALA A 58 -1.50 -15.39 -0.33
C ALA A 58 -1.03 -15.04 -1.75
N VAL A 59 -1.03 -13.75 -2.14
CA VAL A 59 -0.62 -13.32 -3.49
C VAL A 59 0.90 -13.13 -3.52
N PRO A 60 1.62 -13.82 -4.43
CA PRO A 60 3.07 -13.73 -4.51
C PRO A 60 3.50 -12.32 -4.93
N HIS A 61 4.33 -11.67 -4.12
CA HIS A 61 4.91 -10.35 -4.36
C HIS A 61 6.44 -10.49 -4.47
N GLU A 62 7.10 -9.62 -5.25
CA GLU A 62 8.55 -9.67 -5.42
C GLU A 62 9.30 -8.87 -4.35
N ALA A 63 8.68 -7.81 -3.86
CA ALA A 63 9.24 -6.95 -2.83
C ALA A 63 8.16 -6.42 -1.89
N LEU A 64 8.53 -6.35 -0.61
CA LEU A 64 7.74 -5.79 0.48
C LEU A 64 8.55 -4.67 1.12
N LEU A 65 8.00 -3.46 1.15
CA LEU A 65 8.61 -2.34 1.85
C LEU A 65 7.72 -1.94 3.01
N GLU A 66 8.24 -2.08 4.22
CA GLU A 66 7.60 -1.63 5.44
C GLU A 66 8.16 -0.26 5.81
N ILE A 67 7.30 0.74 5.95
CA ILE A 67 7.71 2.11 6.28
C ILE A 67 7.21 2.43 7.68
N ALA A 68 8.17 2.65 8.58
CA ALA A 68 7.87 2.90 9.98
C ALA A 68 7.30 4.31 10.20
N GLY A 69 6.36 4.42 11.13
CA GLY A 69 5.81 5.70 11.57
C GLY A 69 4.30 5.68 11.73
N ARG A 70 3.72 6.88 11.76
CA ARG A 70 2.28 7.10 11.67
C ARG A 70 2.01 8.00 10.44
N PRO A 71 1.22 7.53 9.46
CA PRO A 71 0.58 6.21 9.38
C PRO A 71 1.61 5.08 9.21
N ALA A 72 1.25 3.86 9.63
CA ALA A 72 1.99 2.67 9.23
C ALA A 72 1.73 2.43 7.73
N ILE A 73 2.78 2.20 6.94
CA ILE A 73 2.64 1.99 5.50
C ILE A 73 3.38 0.73 5.08
N THR A 74 2.71 -0.08 4.27
CA THR A 74 3.29 -1.25 3.63
C THR A 74 3.10 -1.14 2.13
N VAL A 75 4.17 -1.35 1.36
CA VAL A 75 4.14 -1.35 -0.10
C VAL A 75 4.50 -2.75 -0.58
N ARG A 76 3.58 -3.41 -1.30
CA ARG A 76 3.79 -4.70 -1.96
C ARG A 76 3.91 -4.47 -3.45
N LEU A 77 5.01 -4.91 -4.05
CA LEU A 77 5.27 -4.77 -5.49
C LEU A 77 5.10 -6.13 -6.17
N PHE A 78 4.37 -6.15 -7.28
CA PHE A 78 4.10 -7.35 -8.08
C PHE A 78 4.83 -7.30 -9.44
N VAL A 79 4.96 -8.46 -10.08
CA VAL A 79 5.68 -8.65 -11.35
C VAL A 79 5.12 -7.79 -12.49
N HIS A 80 3.79 -7.65 -12.57
CA HIS A 80 3.08 -7.10 -13.73
C HIS A 80 2.66 -5.64 -13.57
N ASP A 81 3.53 -4.81 -13.01
CA ASP A 81 3.34 -3.35 -12.89
C ASP A 81 2.25 -2.91 -11.90
N GLU A 82 1.72 -3.87 -11.14
CA GLU A 82 0.75 -3.65 -10.07
C GLU A 82 1.48 -3.47 -8.74
N ALA A 83 0.90 -2.65 -7.86
CA ALA A 83 1.37 -2.48 -6.50
C ALA A 83 0.19 -2.30 -5.56
N VAL A 84 0.30 -2.86 -4.37
CA VAL A 84 -0.66 -2.61 -3.30
C VAL A 84 0.02 -1.78 -2.23
N VAL A 85 -0.56 -0.62 -1.92
CA VAL A 85 -0.12 0.25 -0.85
C VAL A 85 -1.12 0.18 0.28
N THR A 86 -0.73 -0.40 1.40
CA THR A 86 -1.54 -0.42 2.62
C THR A 86 -1.17 0.77 3.48
N VAL A 87 -2.11 1.67 3.71
CA VAL A 87 -1.98 2.80 4.62
C VAL A 87 -2.84 2.53 5.84
N ASP A 88 -2.21 2.24 6.97
CA ASP A 88 -2.90 2.07 8.25
C ASP A 88 -4.05 1.05 8.16
N ASP A 89 -3.71 -0.16 7.70
CA ASP A 89 -4.60 -1.30 7.44
C ASP A 89 -5.64 -1.10 6.31
N ILE A 90 -5.54 -0.03 5.53
CA ILE A 90 -6.37 0.22 4.34
C ILE A 90 -5.53 0.01 3.08
N ALA A 91 -5.83 -1.06 2.33
CA ALA A 91 -5.14 -1.40 1.08
C ALA A 91 -5.69 -0.61 -0.10
N PHE A 92 -4.78 -0.01 -0.89
CA PHE A 92 -5.08 0.66 -2.15
C PHE A 92 -4.36 -0.07 -3.28
N ASP A 93 -5.09 -0.33 -4.37
CA ASP A 93 -4.49 -0.74 -5.63
C ASP A 93 -3.97 0.50 -6.37
N VAL A 94 -2.66 0.55 -6.58
CA VAL A 94 -1.95 1.71 -7.15
C VAL A 94 -1.02 1.21 -8.26
N PRO A 95 -1.06 1.81 -9.46
CA PRO A 95 -0.08 1.50 -10.49
C PRO A 95 1.33 1.72 -9.95
N ARG A 96 2.26 0.81 -10.27
CA ARG A 96 3.65 0.87 -9.77
C ARG A 96 4.27 2.27 -9.94
N ASP A 97 4.05 2.89 -11.09
CA ASP A 97 4.58 4.21 -11.45
C ASP A 97 4.01 5.36 -10.58
N SER A 98 2.79 5.20 -10.06
CA SER A 98 2.11 6.18 -9.22
C SER A 98 2.46 6.04 -7.72
N VAL A 99 3.06 4.92 -7.30
CA VAL A 99 3.37 4.64 -5.88
C VAL A 99 4.19 5.76 -5.23
N PRO A 100 5.29 6.28 -5.82
CA PRO A 100 6.05 7.36 -5.18
C PRO A 100 5.22 8.63 -4.97
N ALA A 101 4.37 8.99 -5.94
CA ALA A 101 3.52 10.17 -5.84
C ALA A 101 2.36 9.97 -4.85
N PHE A 102 1.84 8.74 -4.74
CA PHE A 102 0.88 8.37 -3.73
C PHE A 102 1.46 8.53 -2.31
N LEU A 103 2.66 8.01 -2.07
CA LEU A 103 3.34 8.16 -0.77
C LEU A 103 3.64 9.62 -0.43
N ASP A 104 4.11 10.40 -1.41
CA ASP A 104 4.34 11.83 -1.24
C ASP A 104 3.04 12.56 -0.85
N SER A 105 1.90 12.15 -1.42
CA SER A 105 0.58 12.72 -1.10
C SER A 105 0.11 12.37 0.31
N VAL A 106 0.37 11.15 0.77
CA VAL A 106 0.05 10.71 2.15
C VAL A 106 0.84 11.54 3.17
N TRP A 107 2.15 11.69 2.99
CA TRP A 107 2.97 12.43 3.94
C TRP A 107 2.85 13.95 3.84
N SER A 108 2.49 14.48 2.66
CA SER A 108 2.25 15.92 2.46
C SER A 108 0.87 16.40 2.93
N GLY A 109 0.04 15.51 3.49
CA GLY A 109 -1.26 15.87 4.05
C GLY A 109 -2.38 16.04 3.01
N LEU A 110 -2.25 15.43 1.83
CA LEU A 110 -3.31 15.39 0.79
C LEU A 110 -4.32 14.25 1.00
N VAL A 111 -4.26 13.64 2.19
CA VAL A 111 -5.15 12.58 2.65
C VAL A 111 -6.23 13.13 3.58
N HIS A 112 -7.47 12.66 3.42
CA HIS A 112 -8.55 12.98 4.34
C HIS A 112 -9.57 11.84 4.42
N VAL A 113 -10.26 11.73 5.54
CA VAL A 113 -11.36 10.79 5.72
C VAL A 113 -12.66 11.54 5.54
N ARG A 114 -13.44 11.16 4.54
CA ARG A 114 -14.79 11.66 4.34
C ARG A 114 -15.76 10.79 5.13
N GLN A 115 -16.49 11.39 6.06
CA GLN A 115 -17.59 10.72 6.73
C GLN A 115 -18.93 11.04 6.09
N ARG A 116 -19.83 10.07 6.12
CA ARG A 116 -21.23 10.23 5.75
C ARG A 116 -22.08 9.70 6.88
N THR A 117 -23.04 10.50 7.33
CA THR A 117 -23.87 10.20 8.51
C THR A 117 -25.00 9.21 8.20
N PHE A 118 -25.52 9.19 6.96
CA PHE A 118 -26.64 8.31 6.61
C PHE A 118 -26.64 7.83 5.15
N PRO A 119 -26.67 6.50 4.92
CA PRO A 119 -26.10 5.45 5.77
C PRO A 119 -24.68 5.78 6.25
N PRO A 120 -24.27 5.29 7.44
CA PRO A 120 -22.95 5.55 8.00
C PRO A 120 -21.87 4.90 7.15
N SER A 121 -20.94 5.70 6.63
CA SER A 121 -19.77 5.20 5.91
C SER A 121 -18.59 6.15 6.08
N CYS A 122 -17.39 5.61 6.21
CA CYS A 122 -16.14 6.36 6.16
C CYS A 122 -15.39 5.98 4.90
N THR A 123 -14.80 6.95 4.22
CA THR A 123 -13.98 6.71 3.02
C THR A 123 -12.68 7.47 3.18
N LEU A 124 -11.55 6.76 3.11
CA LEU A 124 -10.23 7.36 3.04
C LEU A 124 -9.98 7.80 1.60
N ILE A 125 -9.61 9.06 1.42
CA ILE A 125 -9.39 9.67 0.12
C ILE A 125 -7.96 10.19 0.07
N VAL A 126 -7.18 9.69 -0.89
CA VAL A 126 -5.80 10.16 -1.16
C VAL A 126 -5.81 10.87 -2.50
N THR A 127 -5.51 12.18 -2.48
CA THR A 127 -5.43 12.97 -3.72
C THR A 127 -4.00 12.97 -4.23
N VAL A 128 -3.77 12.32 -5.37
CA VAL A 128 -2.45 12.29 -6.02
C VAL A 128 -2.41 13.30 -7.16
N PRO A 129 -1.52 14.30 -7.12
CA PRO A 129 -1.40 15.27 -8.20
C PRO A 129 -1.06 14.59 -9.54
N GLY A 130 -1.97 14.71 -10.51
CA GLY A 130 -1.80 14.14 -11.84
C GLY A 130 -2.66 12.92 -12.12
N ASP A 131 -3.25 12.31 -11.08
CA ASP A 131 -4.07 11.10 -11.12
C ASP A 131 -5.48 11.34 -10.56
N ALA A 132 -6.35 10.34 -10.74
CA ALA A 132 -7.65 10.32 -10.08
C ALA A 132 -7.45 10.08 -8.56
N PRO A 133 -8.30 10.67 -7.70
CA PRO A 133 -8.20 10.42 -6.26
C PRO A 133 -8.52 8.97 -5.94
N TYR A 134 -7.64 8.33 -5.19
CA TYR A 134 -7.82 6.98 -4.69
C TYR A 134 -8.79 7.01 -3.51
N ARG A 135 -9.73 6.07 -3.48
CA ARG A 135 -10.82 6.05 -2.50
C ARG A 135 -11.04 4.64 -2.00
N GLU A 136 -10.92 4.46 -0.69
CA GLU A 136 -11.20 3.16 -0.08
C GLU A 136 -12.12 3.28 1.11
N ALA A 137 -12.98 2.28 1.26
CA ALA A 137 -13.92 2.22 2.37
C ALA A 137 -13.17 1.91 3.66
N VAL A 138 -13.38 2.72 4.68
CA VAL A 138 -12.85 2.49 6.03
C VAL A 138 -13.97 1.92 6.87
N THR A 139 -13.76 0.71 7.38
CA THR A 139 -14.67 0.11 8.34
C THR A 139 -14.42 0.65 9.74
N TYR A 140 -15.41 0.52 10.62
CA TYR A 140 -15.28 1.05 11.98
C TYR A 140 -14.15 0.38 12.80
N HIS A 141 -13.83 -0.88 12.51
CA HIS A 141 -12.74 -1.59 13.20
C HIS A 141 -11.34 -1.16 12.74
N GLN A 142 -11.24 -0.51 11.57
CA GLN A 142 -9.98 0.03 11.03
C GLN A 142 -9.75 1.49 11.44
N LEU A 143 -10.63 2.12 12.23
CA LEU A 143 -10.48 3.53 12.64
C LEU A 143 -9.37 3.71 13.68
N SER A 144 -8.14 3.84 13.20
CA SER A 144 -7.00 4.19 14.05
C SER A 144 -7.09 5.64 14.55
N PRO A 145 -6.31 6.00 15.59
CA PRO A 145 -6.16 7.39 16.02
C PRO A 145 -5.68 8.35 14.91
N TRP A 146 -4.88 7.86 13.94
CA TRP A 146 -4.43 8.68 12.83
C TRP A 146 -5.56 8.98 11.85
N LEU A 147 -6.35 7.95 11.47
CA LEU A 147 -7.52 8.13 10.60
C LEU A 147 -8.57 9.04 11.23
N ALA A 148 -8.81 8.90 12.54
CA ALA A 148 -9.73 9.76 13.27
C ALA A 148 -9.30 11.24 13.24
N GLY A 149 -7.99 11.52 13.27
CA GLY A 149 -7.45 12.87 13.16
C GLY A 149 -7.59 13.50 11.77
N LEU A 150 -7.92 12.72 10.74
CA LEU A 150 -8.10 13.16 9.35
C LEU A 150 -9.57 13.32 8.95
N MET A 151 -10.50 13.09 9.87
CA MET A 151 -11.93 13.24 9.62
C MET A 151 -12.29 14.68 9.25
N ARG A 152 -13.05 14.83 8.16
CA ARG A 152 -13.64 16.09 7.70
C ARG A 152 -15.14 15.95 7.45
#